data_AF-A0AA43IR56-F1
#
_entry.id   AF-A0AA43IR56-F1
#
_cell.length_a   1.000
_cell.length_b   1.000
_cell.length_c   1.000
_cell.angle_alpha   90.00
_cell.angle_beta   90.00
_cell.angle_gamma   90.00
#
_symmetry.space_group_name_H-M   'P 1'
#
loop_
_entity.id
_entity.type
_entity.pdbx_description
1 polymer ?
#
loop_
_entity_poly.entity_id
_entity_poly.type
_entity_poly.pdbx_seq_one_letter_code
_entity_poly.pdbx_strand_id
1 'polypeptide(L)' 'MVVRVLIWNLLDSEATIEQLREGVTELEPPSEWIWNDATERFGVIVFGDELPEALGWAQDLIGADPDVYEEFDVI' A
#
# COMPACT_ATOMS: atom_id res chain seq x y z
N MET A 1 10.45 16.78 1.76
CA MET A 1 9.19 16.04 1.54
C MET A 1 9.59 14.58 1.51
N VAL A 2 8.93 13.73 2.27
CA VAL A 2 9.24 12.29 2.31
C VAL A 2 8.31 11.55 1.38
N VAL A 3 8.81 10.51 0.70
CA VAL A 3 8.01 9.50 0.01
C VAL A 3 8.29 8.12 0.61
N ARG A 4 7.23 7.35 0.85
CA ARG A 4 7.31 5.98 1.36
C ARG A 4 6.72 5.02 0.35
N VAL A 5 7.40 3.89 0.14
CA VAL A 5 6.93 2.81 -0.71
C VAL A 5 6.71 1.58 0.14
N LEU A 6 5.46 1.13 0.21
CA LEU A 6 5.07 -0.07 0.92
C LEU A 6 4.56 -1.10 -0.10
N ILE A 7 5.03 -2.34 -0.03
CA ILE A 7 4.60 -3.44 -0.91
C ILE A 7 4.34 -4.69 -0.09
N TRP A 8 3.21 -5.32 -0.35
CA TRP A 8 2.81 -6.63 0.14
C TRP A 8 2.75 -7.64 -0.99
N ASN A 9 3.24 -8.84 -0.72
CA ASN A 9 3.01 -10.04 -1.51
C ASN A 9 1.74 -10.74 -1.01
N LEU A 10 0.76 -10.88 -1.87
CA LEU A 10 -0.54 -11.45 -1.51
C LEU A 10 -0.57 -12.98 -1.63
N LEU A 11 0.47 -13.61 -2.20
CA LEU A 11 0.54 -15.07 -2.37
C LEU A 11 0.45 -15.83 -1.04
N ASP A 12 0.92 -15.22 0.04
CA ASP A 12 0.90 -15.78 1.39
C ASP A 12 -0.17 -15.12 2.30
N SER A 13 -1.00 -14.23 1.74
CA SER A 13 -2.05 -13.50 2.45
C SER A 13 -3.43 -14.16 2.28
N GLU A 14 -4.32 -13.92 3.24
CA GLU A 14 -5.74 -14.27 3.11
C GLU A 14 -6.52 -13.30 2.19
N ALA A 15 -5.91 -12.18 1.79
CA ALA A 15 -6.51 -11.14 0.95
C ALA A 15 -6.17 -11.31 -0.53
N THR A 16 -7.15 -11.00 -1.40
CA THR A 16 -6.96 -10.95 -2.86
C THR A 16 -6.91 -9.51 -3.39
N ILE A 17 -6.33 -9.32 -4.58
CA ILE A 17 -6.33 -8.02 -5.27
C ILE A 17 -7.75 -7.47 -5.47
N GLU A 18 -8.71 -8.34 -5.79
CA GLU A 18 -10.09 -7.93 -6.03
C GLU A 18 -10.72 -7.36 -4.75
N GLN A 19 -10.56 -8.05 -3.62
CA GLN A 19 -11.04 -7.59 -2.32
C GLN A 19 -10.41 -6.24 -1.93
N LEU A 20 -9.11 -6.09 -2.19
CA LEU A 20 -8.40 -4.85 -1.94
C LEU A 20 -8.91 -3.72 -2.86
N ARG A 21 -9.20 -3.99 -4.13
CA ARG A 21 -9.75 -2.97 -5.05
C ARG A 21 -11.14 -2.50 -4.62
N GLU A 22 -11.96 -3.40 -4.09
CA GLU A 22 -13.32 -3.06 -3.63
C GLU A 22 -13.34 -2.20 -2.38
N GLY A 23 -12.35 -2.35 -1.48
CA GLY A 23 -12.27 -1.58 -0.24
C GLY A 23 -11.36 -0.35 -0.29
N VAL A 24 -10.73 -0.08 -1.44
CA VAL A 24 -9.73 0.99 -1.55
C VAL A 24 -10.37 2.36 -1.29
N THR A 25 -9.71 3.16 -0.45
CA THR A 25 -10.11 4.55 -0.18
C THR A 25 -9.21 5.51 -0.97
N GLU A 26 -9.75 6.63 -1.42
CA GLU A 26 -8.98 7.68 -2.10
C GLU A 26 -7.87 8.23 -1.20
N LEU A 27 -6.68 8.41 -1.77
CA LEU A 27 -5.54 9.04 -1.11
C LEU A 27 -5.42 10.49 -1.58
N GLU A 28 -4.91 11.35 -0.70
CA GLU A 28 -4.60 12.72 -1.10
C GLU A 28 -3.43 12.74 -2.10
N PRO A 29 -3.60 13.39 -3.26
CA PRO A 29 -2.51 13.52 -4.23
C PRO A 29 -1.29 14.18 -3.59
N PRO A 30 -0.06 13.72 -3.88
CA PRO A 30 0.30 12.79 -4.96
C PRO A 30 0.43 11.32 -4.55
N SER A 31 -0.17 10.91 -3.42
CA SER A 31 -0.13 9.52 -2.94
C SER A 31 -1.02 8.60 -3.79
N GLU A 32 -0.57 7.37 -4.03
CA GLU A 32 -1.20 6.46 -4.99
C GLU A 32 -1.14 5.00 -4.53
N TRP A 33 -2.22 4.26 -4.78
CA TRP A 33 -2.23 2.80 -4.65
C TRP A 33 -1.63 2.16 -5.91
N ILE A 34 -0.78 1.15 -5.72
CA ILE A 34 -0.13 0.43 -6.82
C ILE A 34 -0.49 -1.06 -6.78
N TRP A 35 -0.66 -1.62 -7.97
CA TRP A 35 -1.14 -2.99 -8.16
C TRP A 35 -0.27 -3.69 -9.18
N ASN A 36 0.02 -4.97 -8.95
CA ASN A 36 0.67 -5.83 -9.91
C ASN A 36 -0.04 -7.18 -9.94
N ASP A 37 -1.06 -7.29 -10.79
CA ASP A 37 -1.86 -8.50 -10.98
C ASP A 37 -1.01 -9.70 -11.45
N ALA A 38 0.07 -9.47 -12.18
CA ALA A 38 0.91 -10.55 -12.72
C ALA A 38 1.76 -11.26 -11.66
N THR A 39 2.04 -10.60 -10.54
CA THR A 39 2.87 -11.15 -9.44
C THR A 39 2.14 -11.16 -8.11
N GLU A 40 0.83 -10.90 -8.11
CA GLU A 40 -0.02 -10.83 -6.93
C GLU A 40 0.54 -9.91 -5.85
N ARG A 41 0.92 -8.69 -6.26
CA ARG A 41 1.41 -7.65 -5.34
C ARG A 41 0.51 -6.45 -5.29
N PHE A 42 0.43 -5.89 -4.09
CA PHE A 42 -0.28 -4.67 -3.78
C PHE A 42 0.64 -3.75 -3.00
N GLY A 43 0.47 -2.44 -3.16
CA GLY A 43 1.28 -1.49 -2.43
C GLY A 43 0.70 -0.09 -2.45
N VAL A 44 1.43 0.81 -1.80
CA VAL A 44 1.12 2.23 -1.77
C VAL A 44 2.40 3.05 -1.89
N ILE A 45 2.29 4.18 -2.60
CA ILE A 45 3.27 5.25 -2.60
C ILE A 45 2.64 6.39 -1.81
N VAL A 46 3.24 6.73 -0.66
CA VAL A 46 2.72 7.78 0.24
C VAL A 46 3.67 8.96 0.22
N PHE A 47 3.13 10.16 0.02
CA PHE A 47 3.86 11.42 0.16
C PHE A 47 3.46 12.15 1.43
N GLY A 48 4.43 12.72 2.14
CA GLY A 48 4.22 13.49 3.36
C GLY A 48 4.96 12.89 4.55
N ASP A 49 4.91 13.59 5.68
CA ASP A 49 5.61 13.16 6.90
C ASP A 49 4.86 12.07 7.68
N GLU A 50 3.55 11.96 7.48
CA GLU A 50 2.66 11.02 8.16
C GLU A 50 2.10 9.95 7.20
N LEU A 51 1.76 8.77 7.75
CA LEU A 51 1.07 7.73 6.99
C LEU A 51 -0.45 8.00 6.99
N PRO A 52 -1.16 7.81 5.86
CA PRO A 52 -2.60 8.03 5.78
C PRO A 52 -3.36 6.98 6.61
N GLU A 53 -4.45 7.39 7.26
CA GLU A 53 -5.34 6.48 8.01
C GLU A 53 -5.89 5.35 7.13
N ALA A 54 -6.10 5.62 5.84
CA ALA A 54 -6.54 4.64 4.85
C ALA A 54 -5.62 3.41 4.72
N LEU A 55 -4.37 3.52 5.16
CA LEU A 55 -3.42 2.41 5.17
C LEU A 55 -3.78 1.31 6.17
N GLY A 56 -4.39 1.68 7.30
CA GLY A 56 -4.75 0.74 8.37
C GLY A 56 -5.70 -0.35 7.86
N TRP A 57 -6.71 0.05 7.06
CA TRP A 57 -7.65 -0.90 6.45
C TRP A 57 -6.94 -1.95 5.59
N ALA A 58 -5.94 -1.55 4.80
CA ALA A 58 -5.23 -2.49 3.94
C ALA A 58 -4.37 -3.46 4.76
N GLN A 59 -3.71 -2.97 5.82
CA GLN A 59 -2.94 -3.81 6.74
C GLN A 59 -3.83 -4.81 7.48
N ASP A 60 -4.99 -4.37 7.97
CA ASP A 60 -5.96 -5.24 8.64
C ASP A 60 -6.49 -6.34 7.71
N LEU A 61 -6.77 -6.00 6.45
CA LEU A 61 -7.27 -6.96 5.47
C LEU A 61 -6.20 -7.99 5.07
N ILE A 62 -4.96 -7.54 4.85
CA ILE A 62 -3.85 -8.40 4.45
C ILE A 62 -3.37 -9.27 5.63
N GLY A 63 -3.48 -8.76 6.85
CA GLY A 63 -3.11 -9.46 8.09
C GLY A 63 -1.60 -9.58 8.30
N ALA A 64 -0.78 -8.82 7.56
CA ALA A 64 0.68 -8.89 7.62
C ALA A 64 1.34 -7.52 7.41
N ASP A 65 2.54 -7.38 7.96
CA ASP A 65 3.44 -6.26 7.68
C ASP A 65 3.88 -6.28 6.20
N PRO A 66 4.21 -5.12 5.62
CA PRO A 66 4.71 -5.04 4.24
C PRO A 66 6.06 -5.74 4.10
N ASP A 67 6.23 -6.50 3.01
CA ASP A 67 7.51 -7.10 2.62
C ASP A 67 8.56 -6.06 2.25
N VAL A 68 8.12 -4.92 1.73
CA VAL A 68 8.97 -3.76 1.40
C VAL A 68 8.43 -2.56 2.14
N TYR A 69 9.29 -1.91 2.92
CA TYR A 69 9.03 -0.61 3.54
C TYR A 69 10.26 0.27 3.32
N GLU A 70 10.17 1.19 2.37
CA GLU A 70 11.27 2.08 2.00
C GLU A 70 10.86 3.54 2.17
N GLU A 71 11.76 4.37 2.67
CA GLU A 71 11.55 5.81 2.91
C GLU A 71 12.63 6.62 2.19
N PHE A 72 12.22 7.69 1.50
CA PHE A 72 13.12 8.53 0.71
C PHE A 72 12.82 10.02 0.92
N ASP A 73 13.86 10.83 0.88
CA ASP A 73 13.76 12.27 0.71
C ASP A 73 13.54 12.65 -0.76
N VAL A 74 12.48 13.42 -1.03
CA VAL A 74 12.18 14.00 -2.34
C VAL A 74 12.87 15.35 -2.48
N ILE A 75 13.55 15.56 -3.62
CA ILE A 75 14.34 16.76 -3.97
C ILE A 75 13.63 17.58 -5.04
#